data_AF-A0A2U1S2G5-F1
#
_entry.id   AF-A0A2U1S2G5-F1
#
_cell.length_a   1.000
_cell.length_b   1.000
_cell.length_c   1.000
_cell.angle_alpha   90.00
_cell.angle_beta   90.00
_cell.angle_gamma   90.00
#
_symmetry.space_group_name_H-M   'P 1'
#
loop_
_entity.id
_entity.type
_entity.pdbx_description
1 polymer ?
#
loop_
_entity_poly.entity_id
_entity_poly.type
_entity_poly.pdbx_seq_one_letter_code
_entity_poly.pdbx_strand_id
1 'polypeptide(L)'
;MKAQYDFRKGKRGAVVRVPRGKTRITIRLDDDVLEWFRAQAEEAGGGNYQTLINEALKEYVERRHEPLEVILRRVVREELRAVG
;
A
#
# COMPACT_ATOMS: atom_id res chain seq x y z
N MET A 1 12.71 8.48 36.85
CA MET A 1 12.45 7.33 35.96
C MET A 1 13.03 6.07 36.59
N LYS A 2 12.31 4.94 36.59
CA LYS A 2 12.86 3.66 37.11
C LYS A 2 13.79 3.04 36.06
N ALA A 3 14.94 2.52 36.50
CA ALA A 3 16.00 2.02 35.63
C ALA A 3 15.65 0.68 34.94
N GLN A 4 14.74 -0.12 35.49
CA GLN A 4 14.39 -1.43 34.94
C GLN A 4 12.92 -1.76 35.19
N TYR A 5 12.26 -2.29 34.17
CA TYR A 5 10.86 -2.72 34.22
C TYR A 5 10.81 -4.23 33.96
N ASP A 6 10.20 -4.98 34.88
CA ASP A 6 9.96 -6.41 34.73
C ASP A 6 8.65 -6.66 33.96
N PHE A 7 8.79 -7.09 32.71
CA PHE A 7 7.67 -7.39 31.81
C PHE A 7 7.29 -8.88 31.77
N ARG A 8 7.84 -9.73 32.66
CA ARG A 8 7.57 -11.19 32.64
C ARG A 8 6.09 -11.55 32.82
N LYS A 9 5.30 -10.66 33.42
CA LYS A 9 3.84 -10.82 33.64
C LYS A 9 2.99 -10.00 32.65
N GLY A 10 3.60 -9.35 31.66
CA GLY A 10 2.88 -8.59 30.65
C GLY A 10 2.08 -9.51 29.73
N LYS A 11 0.76 -9.45 29.79
CA LYS A 11 -0.10 -10.11 28.79
C LYS A 11 0.03 -9.34 27.48
N ARG A 12 0.58 -9.97 26.44
CA ARG A 12 0.54 -9.42 25.08
C ARG A 12 -0.94 -9.20 24.71
N GLY A 13 -1.30 -7.96 24.39
CA GLY A 13 -2.65 -7.62 23.93
C GLY A 13 -3.05 -8.45 22.71
N ALA A 14 -4.35 -8.49 22.38
CA ALA A 14 -4.85 -9.23 21.23
C ALA A 14 -4.01 -8.92 19.99
N VAL A 15 -3.47 -9.95 19.35
CA VAL A 15 -2.82 -9.80 18.04
C VAL A 15 -3.91 -9.25 17.12
N VAL A 16 -3.80 -7.97 16.75
CA VAL A 16 -4.73 -7.33 15.85
C VAL A 16 -4.75 -8.16 14.58
N ARG A 17 -5.89 -8.81 14.32
CA ARG A 17 -6.05 -9.65 13.14
C ARG A 17 -5.88 -8.76 11.92
N VAL A 18 -5.04 -9.20 10.99
CA VAL A 18 -4.85 -8.48 9.74
C VAL A 18 -6.21 -8.43 9.01
N PRO A 19 -6.66 -7.27 8.53
CA PRO A 19 -7.90 -7.17 7.76
C PRO A 19 -7.90 -8.16 6.59
N ARG A 20 -9.05 -8.77 6.30
CA ARG A 20 -9.21 -9.73 5.20
C ARG A 20 -8.68 -9.12 3.90
N GLY A 21 -7.79 -9.85 3.20
CA GLY A 21 -7.20 -9.41 1.93
C GLY A 21 -5.90 -8.61 2.06
N LYS A 22 -5.41 -8.34 3.28
CA LYS A 22 -4.07 -7.79 3.50
C LYS A 22 -3.14 -8.88 4.05
N THR A 23 -1.91 -8.93 3.56
CA THR A 23 -0.88 -9.86 4.04
C THR A 23 0.22 -9.07 4.73
N ARG A 24 0.51 -9.40 6.00
CA ARG A 24 1.64 -8.80 6.70
C ARG A 24 2.94 -9.42 6.19
N ILE A 25 3.77 -8.59 5.59
CA ILE A 25 5.11 -8.98 5.11
C ILE A 25 6.17 -8.12 5.79
N THR A 26 7.41 -8.60 5.80
CA THR A 26 8.58 -7.80 6.18
C THR A 26 9.32 -7.45 4.91
N ILE A 27 9.41 -6.15 4.59
CA ILE A 27 10.14 -5.61 3.45
C ILE A 27 11.14 -4.56 3.93
N ARG A 28 12.25 -4.43 3.21
CA ARG A 28 13.15 -3.29 3.38
C ARG A 28 12.68 -2.17 2.47
N LEU A 29 12.62 -0.96 3.00
CA LEU A 29 12.36 0.27 2.27
C LEU A 29 13.47 1.24 2.65
N ASP A 30 13.85 2.11 1.72
CA ASP A 30 14.83 3.14 1.98
C ASP A 30 14.28 4.14 3.01
N ASP A 31 15.18 4.66 3.84
CA ASP A 31 14.80 5.54 4.97
C ASP A 31 14.16 6.83 4.46
N ASP A 32 14.65 7.39 3.37
CA ASP A 32 14.11 8.61 2.73
C ASP A 32 12.66 8.42 2.24
N VAL A 33 12.35 7.27 1.65
CA VAL A 33 10.99 6.89 1.24
C VAL A 33 10.08 6.80 2.46
N LEU A 34 10.55 6.15 3.53
CA LEU A 34 9.78 6.05 4.78
C LEU A 34 9.52 7.42 5.42
N GLU A 35 10.54 8.28 5.46
CA GLU A 35 10.43 9.64 6.00
C GLU A 35 9.44 10.48 5.18
N TRP A 36 9.50 10.41 3.86
CA TRP A 36 8.58 11.12 2.98
C TRP A 36 7.12 10.74 3.25
N PHE A 37 6.80 9.44 3.29
CA PHE A 37 5.43 8.98 3.56
C PHE A 37 4.96 9.28 4.99
N ARG A 38 5.87 9.34 5.98
CA ARG A 38 5.52 9.77 7.35
C ARG A 38 5.14 11.24 7.38
N ALA A 39 5.94 12.10 6.76
CA ALA A 39 5.65 13.54 6.69
C ALA A 39 4.30 13.81 6.01
N GLN A 40 4.00 13.12 4.91
CA GLN A 40 2.70 13.22 4.22
C GLN A 40 1.53 12.80 5.12
N ALA A 41 1.69 11.72 5.89
CA ALA A 41 0.64 11.26 6.80
C ALA A 41 0.43 12.20 8.01
N GLU A 42 1.50 12.83 8.49
CA GLU A 42 1.44 13.83 9.56
C GLU A 42 0.74 15.11 9.09
N GLU A 43 1.06 15.60 7.89
CA GLU A 43 0.42 16.77 7.27
C GLU A 43 -1.09 16.57 7.09
N ALA A 44 -1.51 15.34 6.76
CA ALA A 44 -2.92 14.96 6.64
C ALA A 44 -3.65 14.78 8.00
N GLY A 45 -3.02 15.10 9.13
CA GLY A 45 -3.65 15.07 10.46
C GLY A 45 -3.50 13.74 11.21
N GLY A 46 -2.43 12.97 10.95
CA GLY A 46 -2.11 11.75 11.71
C GLY A 46 -2.54 10.45 11.04
N GLY A 47 -2.42 10.38 9.71
CA GLY A 47 -2.78 9.23 8.90
C GLY A 47 -1.86 8.01 9.06
N ASN A 48 -2.24 6.89 8.45
CA ASN A 48 -1.40 5.70 8.40
C ASN A 48 -0.51 5.73 7.15
N TYR A 49 0.78 6.07 7.31
CA TYR A 49 1.77 6.07 6.22
C TYR A 49 1.85 4.73 5.47
N GLN A 50 1.55 3.61 6.13
CA GLN A 50 1.52 2.29 5.48
C GLN A 50 0.38 2.18 4.46
N THR A 51 -0.74 2.89 4.68
CA THR A 51 -1.83 2.98 3.71
C THR A 51 -1.36 3.69 2.46
N LEU A 52 -0.68 4.84 2.60
CA LEU A 52 -0.14 5.61 1.47
C LEU A 52 0.87 4.81 0.66
N ILE A 53 1.80 4.12 1.34
CA ILE A 53 2.75 3.21 0.67
C ILE A 53 2.01 2.14 -0.13
N ASN A 54 0.98 1.52 0.46
CA ASN A 54 0.23 0.47 -0.20
C ASN A 54 -0.59 1.00 -1.40
N GLU A 55 -1.13 2.21 -1.32
CA GLU A 55 -1.81 2.88 -2.43
C GLU A 55 -0.85 3.17 -3.58
N ALA A 56 0.34 3.69 -3.30
CA ALA A 56 1.38 3.93 -4.31
C ALA A 56 1.81 2.63 -5.01
N LEU A 57 1.98 1.53 -4.25
CA LEU A 57 2.28 0.22 -4.82
C LEU A 57 1.14 -0.30 -5.69
N LYS A 58 -0.12 -0.10 -5.27
CA LYS A 58 -1.29 -0.51 -6.03
C LYS A 58 -1.38 0.25 -7.35
N GLU A 59 -1.20 1.57 -7.32
CA GLU A 59 -1.17 2.41 -8.51
C GLU A 59 -0.05 1.99 -9.47
N TYR A 60 1.14 1.69 -8.95
CA TYR A 60 2.24 1.20 -9.77
C TYR A 60 1.89 -0.11 -10.49
N VAL A 61 1.23 -1.04 -9.81
CA VAL A 61 0.75 -2.30 -10.41
C VAL A 61 -0.33 -2.04 -11.45
N GLU A 62 -1.30 -1.17 -11.16
CA GLU A 62 -2.36 -0.79 -12.09
C GLU A 62 -1.83 -0.13 -13.36
N ARG A 63 -0.78 0.71 -13.24
CA ARG A 63 -0.09 1.32 -14.39
C ARG A 63 0.74 0.31 -15.20
N ARG A 64 1.15 -0.81 -14.60
CA ARG A 64 1.99 -1.86 -15.22
C ARG A 64 1.20 -2.97 -15.87
N HIS A 65 0.02 -3.31 -15.34
CA HIS A 65 -0.97 -4.06 -16.10
C HIS A 65 -1.30 -3.23 -17.33
N GLU A 66 -1.25 -3.84 -18.52
CA GLU A 66 -1.54 -3.18 -19.82
C GLU A 66 -2.60 -2.11 -19.63
N PRO A 67 -2.36 -0.85 -20.05
CA PRO A 67 -3.37 0.19 -19.88
C PRO A 67 -4.63 -0.39 -20.49
N LEU A 68 -5.71 -0.50 -19.72
CA LEU A 68 -7.00 -0.92 -20.25
C LEU A 68 -7.35 -0.10 -21.50
N GLU A 69 -6.84 1.13 -21.58
CA GLU A 69 -6.81 1.99 -22.75
C GLU A 69 -6.18 1.35 -24.02
N VAL A 70 -5.05 0.66 -23.92
CA VAL A 70 -4.40 -0.04 -25.05
C VAL A 70 -5.27 -1.21 -25.52
N ILE A 71 -5.81 -2.00 -24.58
CA ILE A 71 -6.72 -3.12 -24.89
C ILE A 71 -8.02 -2.57 -25.52
N LEU A 72 -8.63 -1.55 -24.92
CA LEU A 72 -9.84 -0.88 -25.43
C LEU A 72 -9.62 -0.26 -26.81
N ARG A 73 -8.51 0.45 -27.03
CA ARG A 73 -8.17 1.03 -28.34
C ARG A 73 -7.99 -0.06 -29.39
N ARG A 74 -7.44 -1.21 -29.03
CA ARG A 74 -7.31 -2.36 -29.93
C ARG A 74 -8.67 -2.93 -30.29
N VAL A 75 -9.50 -3.25 -29.29
CA VAL A 75 -10.84 -3.82 -29.48
C VAL A 75 -11.73 -2.88 -30.29
N VAL A 76 -11.78 -1.59 -29.94
CA VAL A 76 -12.58 -0.59 -30.69
C VAL A 76 -12.14 -0.48 -32.16
N ARG A 77 -10.83 -0.55 -32.42
CA ARG A 77 -10.28 -0.47 -33.79
C ARG A 77 -10.53 -1.75 -34.59
N GLU A 78 -10.58 -2.90 -33.93
CA GLU A 78 -10.95 -4.19 -34.55
C GLU A 78 -12.44 -4.18 -34.93
N GLU A 79 -13.34 -3.75 -34.03
CA GLU A 79 -14.79 -3.66 -34.31
C GLU A 79 -15.13 -2.65 -35.42
N LEU A 80 -14.51 -1.46 -35.41
CA LEU A 80 -14.72 -0.45 -36.46
C LEU A 80 -14.24 -0.92 -37.86
N ARG A 81 -13.28 -1.85 -37.93
CA ARG A 81 -12.80 -2.44 -39.18
C ARG A 81 -13.65 -3.62 -39.64
N ALA A 82 -14.32 -4.31 -38.73
CA ALA A 82 -15.21 -5.43 -39.06
C ALA A 82 -16.59 -4.97 -39.57
N VAL A 83 -16.99 -3.74 -39.23
CA VAL A 83 -18.29 -3.14 -39.59
C VAL A 83 -18.21 -2.27 -40.87
N GLY A 84 -17.00 -1.99 -41.39
CA GLY A 84 -16.78 -1.31 -42.67
C GLY A 84 -16.52 -2.29 -43.80
#